data_AF-A0A2S6QDD4-F1
#
_entry.id   AF-A0A2S6QDD4-F1
#
_cell.length_a   1.000
_cell.length_b   1.000
_cell.length_c   1.000
_cell.angle_alpha   90.00
_cell.angle_beta   90.00
_cell.angle_gamma   90.00
#
_symmetry.space_group_name_H-M   'P 1'
#
loop_
_entity.id
_entity.type
_entity.pdbx_description
1 polymer ?
#
loop_
_entity_poly.entity_id
_entity_poly.type
_entity_poly.pdbx_seq_one_letter_code
_entity_poly.pdbx_strand_id
1 'polypeptide(L)'
;MPKLLSKKQVEDWHSDGCIFPIRAVDADKARRNLTKYLALQEKIGEEPQNRFKIKAHLPFPWMWDIIRNDNILDAVEDIIGPNILCWGSSFFTKNAHDNRFVSWHQDSTYYGLSERATLSVWYAFSPSNVLSGCMRFIPGTHNKGLYEHDETGDADNLLMKGQTILGVEEDRAVDVILKPGEFSIHHEAVVHGSNPNKADHPRIGISIHYIAPHVHQVLLNNATATLVRGTDPHGHWSEDPEPKEDFDRVCLEALDATYSEYLTGAGKY
;
A
#
# COMPACT_ATOMS: atom_id res chain seq x y z
N MET A 1 25.99 3.48 4.05
CA MET A 1 25.23 3.84 5.26
C MET A 1 23.82 4.15 4.79
N PRO A 2 22.78 3.79 5.56
CA PRO A 2 21.41 4.15 5.20
C PRO A 2 21.25 5.67 5.06
N LYS A 3 20.38 6.11 4.15
CA LYS A 3 20.04 7.51 3.87
C LYS A 3 19.12 8.08 4.93
N LEU A 4 18.07 7.35 5.30
CA LEU A 4 17.06 7.81 6.25
C LEU A 4 16.89 6.87 7.44
N LEU A 5 16.87 5.56 7.21
CA LEU A 5 16.63 4.59 8.27
C LEU A 5 17.83 4.50 9.22
N SER A 6 17.59 4.40 10.52
CA SER A 6 18.65 4.02 11.44
C SER A 6 19.11 2.57 11.19
N LYS A 7 20.33 2.22 11.60
CA LYS A 7 20.80 0.83 11.55
C LYS A 7 19.82 -0.14 12.24
N LYS A 8 19.28 0.28 13.39
CA LYS A 8 18.28 -0.49 14.11
C LYS A 8 17.02 -0.71 13.27
N GLN A 9 16.52 0.30 12.56
CA GLN A 9 15.32 0.13 11.71
C GLN A 9 15.59 -0.82 10.54
N VAL A 10 16.79 -0.83 9.98
CA VAL A 10 17.18 -1.82 8.96
C VAL A 10 17.24 -3.23 9.58
N GLU A 11 17.77 -3.36 10.80
CA GLU A 11 17.75 -4.63 11.54
C GLU A 11 16.31 -5.10 11.83
N ASP A 12 15.44 -4.19 12.29
CA ASP A 12 14.03 -4.44 12.57
C ASP A 12 13.29 -4.86 11.29
N TRP A 13 13.61 -4.29 10.13
CA TRP A 13 13.06 -4.76 8.86
C TRP A 13 13.37 -6.25 8.63
N HIS A 14 14.61 -6.67 8.85
CA HIS A 14 15.01 -8.06 8.64
C HIS A 14 14.45 -9.03 9.70
N SER A 15 14.29 -8.59 10.95
CA SER A 15 13.72 -9.45 12.00
C SER A 15 12.20 -9.49 11.96
N ASP A 16 11.56 -8.34 11.75
CA ASP A 16 10.14 -8.15 11.98
C ASP A 16 9.35 -8.07 10.68
N GLY A 17 9.97 -7.59 9.60
CA GLY A 17 9.32 -7.38 8.29
C GLY A 17 8.49 -6.11 8.22
N CYS A 18 8.63 -5.21 9.19
CA CYS A 18 7.90 -3.94 9.23
C CYS A 18 8.67 -2.85 9.98
N ILE A 19 8.46 -1.59 9.59
CA ILE A 19 9.06 -0.41 10.24
C ILE A 19 8.01 0.70 10.34
N PHE A 20 7.84 1.30 11.51
CA PHE A 20 6.97 2.46 11.74
C PHE A 20 7.27 3.13 13.10
N PRO A 21 6.84 4.40 13.30
CA PRO A 21 6.42 5.36 12.28
C PRO A 21 7.64 6.00 11.58
N ILE A 22 7.46 6.43 10.33
CA ILE A 22 8.45 7.25 9.60
C ILE A 22 7.75 8.51 9.08
N ARG A 23 8.42 9.66 9.19
CA ARG A 23 7.88 10.95 8.74
C ARG A 23 8.18 11.16 7.25
N ALA A 24 7.14 11.21 6.41
CA ALA A 24 7.30 11.56 4.99
C ALA A 24 7.28 13.08 4.79
N VAL A 25 6.30 13.77 5.40
CA VAL A 25 6.09 15.21 5.20
C VAL A 25 5.67 15.93 6.50
N ASP A 26 5.94 17.23 6.57
CA ASP A 26 5.49 18.08 7.66
C ASP A 26 3.95 18.19 7.75
N ALA A 27 3.48 18.79 8.84
CA ALA A 27 2.04 18.93 9.12
C ALA A 27 1.29 19.75 8.06
N ASP A 28 1.94 20.73 7.42
CA ASP A 28 1.30 21.59 6.42
C ASP A 28 1.12 20.86 5.10
N LYS A 29 2.14 20.14 4.61
CA LYS A 29 2.02 19.29 3.42
C LYS A 29 1.07 18.12 3.69
N ALA A 30 1.09 17.52 4.89
CA ALA A 30 0.12 16.48 5.28
C ALA A 30 -1.32 17.00 5.18
N ARG A 31 -1.60 18.19 5.73
CA ARG A 31 -2.91 18.84 5.65
C ARG A 31 -3.31 19.11 4.19
N ARG A 32 -2.41 19.62 3.35
CA ARG A 32 -2.67 19.82 1.91
C ARG A 32 -3.00 18.50 1.20
N ASN A 33 -2.27 17.43 1.50
CA ASN A 33 -2.53 16.11 0.93
C ASN A 33 -3.92 15.58 1.33
N LEU A 34 -4.31 15.74 2.60
CA LEU A 34 -5.66 15.40 3.05
C LEU A 34 -6.74 16.24 2.33
N THR A 35 -6.52 17.56 2.16
CA THR A 35 -7.45 18.42 1.39
C THR A 35 -7.65 17.91 -0.04
N LYS A 36 -6.59 17.45 -0.71
CA LYS A 36 -6.69 16.87 -2.06
C LYS A 36 -7.51 15.59 -2.08
N TYR A 37 -7.30 14.70 -1.11
CA TYR A 37 -8.13 13.49 -0.97
C TYR A 37 -9.60 13.83 -0.75
N LEU A 38 -9.91 14.78 0.15
CA LEU A 38 -11.30 15.17 0.42
C LEU A 38 -11.97 15.82 -0.79
N ALA A 39 -11.24 16.67 -1.53
CA ALA A 39 -11.72 17.26 -2.77
C ALA A 39 -11.95 16.20 -3.87
N LEU A 40 -11.10 15.16 -3.93
CA LEU A 40 -11.30 14.02 -4.81
C LEU A 40 -12.61 13.29 -4.46
N GLN A 41 -12.80 12.94 -3.19
CA GLN A 41 -14.00 12.26 -2.69
C GLN A 41 -15.27 13.08 -2.98
N GLU A 42 -15.25 14.39 -2.74
CA GLU A 42 -16.37 15.28 -3.06
C GLU A 42 -16.67 15.31 -4.57
N LYS A 43 -15.62 15.42 -5.40
CA LYS A 43 -15.76 15.48 -6.86
C LYS A 43 -16.34 14.22 -7.48
N ILE A 44 -15.98 13.04 -6.96
CA ILE A 44 -16.49 11.76 -7.48
C ILE A 44 -17.81 11.33 -6.84
N GLY A 45 -18.18 11.90 -5.69
CA GLY A 45 -19.45 11.62 -5.00
C GLY A 45 -19.52 10.25 -4.31
N GLU A 46 -18.38 9.55 -4.17
CA GLU A 46 -18.25 8.25 -3.52
C GLU A 46 -16.88 8.10 -2.86
N GLU A 47 -16.64 7.00 -2.13
CA GLU A 47 -15.33 6.74 -1.53
C GLU A 47 -14.28 6.48 -2.63
N PRO A 48 -13.15 7.22 -2.67
CA PRO A 48 -12.07 7.00 -3.63
C PRO A 48 -11.57 5.56 -3.71
N GLN A 49 -11.61 4.81 -2.61
CA GLN A 49 -11.21 3.39 -2.60
C GLN A 49 -12.11 2.49 -3.46
N ASN A 50 -13.34 2.90 -3.80
CA ASN A 50 -14.22 2.10 -4.66
C ASN A 50 -13.78 2.15 -6.12
N ARG A 51 -13.28 3.31 -6.57
CA ARG A 51 -12.84 3.55 -7.95
C ARG A 51 -11.35 3.27 -8.15
N PHE A 52 -10.52 3.68 -7.19
CA PHE A 52 -9.06 3.64 -7.30
C PHE A 52 -8.49 2.48 -6.47
N LYS A 53 -8.97 1.26 -6.77
CA LYS A 53 -8.60 0.00 -6.08
C LYS A 53 -7.21 -0.52 -6.43
N ILE A 54 -6.70 -0.11 -7.58
CA ILE A 54 -5.38 -0.46 -8.10
C ILE A 54 -4.81 0.81 -8.72
N LYS A 55 -3.48 0.98 -8.70
CA LYS A 55 -2.77 2.10 -9.36
C LYS A 55 -3.42 3.48 -9.19
N ALA A 56 -3.92 3.77 -7.98
CA ALA A 56 -4.52 5.05 -7.61
C ALA A 56 -3.64 6.28 -7.89
N HIS A 57 -2.32 6.09 -8.06
CA HIS A 57 -1.41 7.15 -8.43
C HIS A 57 -1.53 7.62 -9.87
N LEU A 58 -1.98 6.78 -10.81
CA LEU A 58 -1.98 7.13 -12.23
C LEU A 58 -2.75 8.40 -12.55
N PRO A 59 -3.99 8.61 -12.10
CA PRO A 59 -4.80 9.72 -12.62
C PRO A 59 -4.47 11.09 -12.01
N PHE A 60 -3.48 11.20 -11.12
CA PHE A 60 -3.34 12.36 -10.24
C PHE A 60 -1.88 12.79 -10.07
N PRO A 61 -1.48 14.00 -10.52
CA PRO A 61 -0.15 14.55 -10.30
C PRO A 61 0.21 14.64 -8.80
N TRP A 62 -0.77 14.91 -7.94
CA TRP A 62 -0.52 14.98 -6.50
C TRP A 62 -0.24 13.62 -5.85
N MET A 63 -0.65 12.53 -6.47
CA MET A 63 -0.26 11.19 -6.04
C MET A 63 1.14 10.85 -6.53
N TRP A 64 1.53 11.33 -7.71
CA TRP A 64 2.91 11.24 -8.20
C TRP A 64 3.91 11.92 -7.24
N ASP A 65 3.55 13.09 -6.70
CA ASP A 65 4.32 13.74 -5.62
C ASP A 65 4.52 12.82 -4.39
N ILE A 66 3.52 12.00 -4.05
CA ILE A 66 3.56 11.13 -2.87
C ILE A 66 4.41 9.89 -3.15
N ILE A 67 4.19 9.20 -4.28
CA ILE A 67 4.98 8.01 -4.63
C ILE A 67 6.45 8.35 -4.94
N ARG A 68 6.76 9.61 -5.22
CA ARG A 68 8.12 10.14 -5.43
C ARG A 68 8.65 10.95 -4.25
N ASN A 69 7.99 10.90 -3.08
CA ASN A 69 8.46 11.64 -1.92
C ASN A 69 9.85 11.17 -1.49
N ASP A 70 10.79 12.12 -1.30
CA ASP A 70 12.19 11.78 -0.99
C ASP A 70 12.36 10.96 0.28
N ASN A 71 11.65 11.29 1.37
CA ASN A 71 11.75 10.52 2.61
C ASN A 71 11.18 9.10 2.46
N ILE A 72 10.10 8.93 1.69
CA ILE A 72 9.56 7.60 1.40
C ILE A 72 10.59 6.81 0.58
N LEU A 73 11.08 7.39 -0.53
CA LEU A 73 12.01 6.70 -1.41
C LEU A 73 13.38 6.46 -0.77
N ASP A 74 13.86 7.34 0.11
CA ASP A 74 15.11 7.13 0.86
C ASP A 74 14.97 5.96 1.83
N ALA A 75 13.83 5.83 2.50
CA ALA A 75 13.56 4.67 3.35
C ALA A 75 13.43 3.36 2.56
N VAL A 76 12.79 3.42 1.38
CA VAL A 76 12.67 2.26 0.47
C VAL A 76 14.04 1.87 -0.08
N GLU A 77 14.85 2.85 -0.52
CA GLU A 77 16.19 2.63 -1.06
C GLU A 77 17.13 1.97 -0.04
N ASP A 78 17.00 2.34 1.24
CA ASP A 78 17.75 1.71 2.33
C ASP A 78 17.48 0.21 2.48
N ILE A 79 16.37 -0.29 1.91
CA ILE A 79 15.93 -1.68 2.00
C ILE A 79 16.16 -2.44 0.69
N ILE A 80 15.72 -1.89 -0.45
CA ILE A 80 15.70 -2.61 -1.74
C ILE A 80 16.74 -2.09 -2.76
N GLY A 81 17.48 -1.04 -2.41
CA GLY A 81 18.51 -0.44 -3.27
C GLY A 81 18.03 0.72 -4.14
N PRO A 82 18.93 1.27 -4.99
CA PRO A 82 18.78 2.61 -5.59
C PRO A 82 17.82 2.69 -6.77
N ASN A 83 17.41 1.55 -7.31
CA ASN A 83 16.49 1.48 -8.44
C ASN A 83 15.13 1.01 -7.93
N ILE A 84 14.11 1.84 -8.10
CA ILE A 84 12.81 1.63 -7.46
C ILE A 84 11.70 1.83 -8.50
N LEU A 85 10.85 0.83 -8.63
CA LEU A 85 9.61 0.87 -9.37
C LEU A 85 8.43 0.95 -8.38
N CYS A 86 7.44 1.80 -8.67
CA CYS A 86 6.13 1.78 -8.04
C CYS A 86 5.17 1.05 -8.97
N TRP A 87 4.70 -0.12 -8.58
CA TRP A 87 3.86 -0.97 -9.44
C TRP A 87 2.38 -0.93 -9.08
N GLY A 88 2.03 -0.43 -7.90
CA GLY A 88 0.65 -0.36 -7.45
C GLY A 88 0.43 0.66 -6.34
N SER A 89 -0.81 1.13 -6.21
CA SER A 89 -1.24 1.89 -5.04
C SER A 89 -2.75 1.86 -4.90
N SER A 90 -3.27 1.86 -3.67
CA SER A 90 -4.71 1.74 -3.40
C SER A 90 -5.10 2.52 -2.16
N PHE A 91 -6.19 3.30 -2.24
CA PHE A 91 -6.73 3.97 -1.06
C PHE A 91 -7.36 2.97 -0.10
N PHE A 92 -7.20 3.22 1.19
CA PHE A 92 -7.84 2.49 2.27
C PHE A 92 -8.46 3.46 3.27
N THR A 93 -9.78 3.49 3.26
CA THR A 93 -10.62 4.41 4.01
C THR A 93 -11.63 3.66 4.85
N LYS A 94 -11.72 4.06 6.12
CA LYS A 94 -12.80 3.68 7.03
C LYS A 94 -13.44 4.95 7.54
N ASN A 95 -14.72 5.17 7.27
CA ASN A 95 -15.42 6.36 7.74
C ASN A 95 -15.54 6.35 9.28
N ALA A 96 -16.02 7.45 9.87
CA ALA A 96 -16.34 7.46 11.29
C ALA A 96 -17.38 6.36 11.59
N HIS A 97 -17.19 5.62 12.70
CA HIS A 97 -18.06 4.51 13.12
C HIS A 97 -18.28 3.40 12.07
N ASP A 98 -17.27 3.18 11.23
CA ASP A 98 -17.32 2.17 10.18
C ASP A 98 -16.98 0.78 10.72
N ASN A 99 -17.91 -0.16 10.56
CA ASN A 99 -17.75 -1.54 11.01
C ASN A 99 -16.78 -2.35 10.13
N ARG A 100 -16.42 -1.83 8.95
CA ARG A 100 -15.56 -2.55 8.00
C ARG A 100 -14.16 -2.77 8.55
N PHE A 101 -13.62 -3.97 8.32
CA PHE A 101 -12.32 -4.39 8.81
C PHE A 101 -11.46 -5.00 7.71
N VAL A 102 -10.21 -5.28 8.03
CA VAL A 102 -9.31 -6.10 7.21
C VAL A 102 -8.86 -7.23 8.11
N SER A 103 -9.24 -8.46 7.77
CA SER A 103 -8.80 -9.67 8.48
C SER A 103 -7.30 -9.87 8.40
N TRP A 104 -6.78 -10.78 9.21
CA TRP A 104 -5.38 -11.19 9.13
C TRP A 104 -5.08 -11.85 7.79
N HIS A 105 -4.11 -11.34 7.05
CA HIS A 105 -3.73 -11.88 5.75
C HIS A 105 -2.27 -11.58 5.41
N GLN A 106 -1.81 -12.18 4.31
CA GLN A 106 -0.57 -11.81 3.63
C GLN A 106 -0.92 -11.30 2.22
N ASP A 107 -0.33 -10.17 1.84
CA ASP A 107 -0.47 -9.61 0.50
C ASP A 107 0.11 -10.53 -0.58
N SER A 108 1.23 -11.21 -0.25
CA SER A 108 2.02 -12.03 -1.18
C SER A 108 1.26 -13.17 -1.88
N THR A 109 0.10 -13.54 -1.33
CA THR A 109 -0.78 -14.55 -1.93
C THR A 109 -1.33 -14.09 -3.29
N TYR A 110 -1.44 -12.78 -3.53
CA TYR A 110 -2.23 -12.24 -4.64
C TYR A 110 -1.44 -11.45 -5.70
N TYR A 111 -0.17 -11.12 -5.44
CA TYR A 111 0.57 -10.20 -6.31
C TYR A 111 1.13 -10.86 -7.57
N GLY A 112 1.42 -12.16 -7.53
CA GLY A 112 1.93 -12.89 -8.69
C GLY A 112 3.28 -12.35 -9.17
N LEU A 113 4.19 -12.05 -8.25
CA LEU A 113 5.55 -11.62 -8.57
C LEU A 113 6.51 -12.81 -8.61
N SER A 114 7.63 -12.64 -9.29
CA SER A 114 8.69 -13.64 -9.44
C SER A 114 9.31 -14.06 -8.11
N GLU A 115 9.25 -13.16 -7.12
CA GLU A 115 9.66 -13.40 -5.75
C GLU A 115 8.88 -12.48 -4.80
N ARG A 116 8.90 -12.82 -3.51
CA ARG A 116 8.23 -12.01 -2.48
C ARG A 116 9.15 -10.90 -2.00
N ALA A 117 9.23 -9.84 -2.79
CA ALA A 117 10.10 -8.70 -2.53
C ALA A 117 9.37 -7.36 -2.60
N THR A 118 8.03 -7.36 -2.64
CA THR A 118 7.26 -6.11 -2.53
C THR A 118 7.35 -5.54 -1.14
N LEU A 119 7.66 -4.25 -1.13
CA LEU A 119 7.59 -3.39 0.03
C LEU A 119 6.35 -2.51 -0.07
N SER A 120 5.43 -2.70 0.87
CA SER A 120 4.20 -1.93 0.98
C SER A 120 4.41 -0.76 1.95
N VAL A 121 4.29 0.46 1.42
CA VAL A 121 4.26 1.70 2.20
C VAL A 121 2.81 2.08 2.46
N TRP A 122 2.43 2.24 3.73
CA TRP A 122 1.13 2.78 4.09
C TRP A 122 1.27 4.21 4.60
N TYR A 123 0.85 5.19 3.79
CA TYR A 123 0.92 6.62 4.12
C TYR A 123 -0.40 7.13 4.72
N ALA A 124 -0.32 7.85 5.84
CA ALA A 124 -1.46 8.36 6.59
C ALA A 124 -1.87 9.77 6.12
N PHE A 125 -3.09 9.92 5.58
CA PHE A 125 -3.69 11.23 5.33
C PHE A 125 -4.38 11.79 6.57
N SER A 126 -4.95 10.93 7.41
CA SER A 126 -5.59 11.28 8.67
C SER A 126 -4.93 10.56 9.85
N PRO A 127 -5.26 10.90 11.12
CA PRO A 127 -4.80 10.12 12.26
C PRO A 127 -5.20 8.65 12.13
N SER A 128 -4.25 7.75 12.37
CA SER A 128 -4.44 6.30 12.38
C SER A 128 -3.98 5.76 13.73
N ASN A 129 -4.93 5.35 14.57
CA ASN A 129 -4.67 4.80 15.91
C ASN A 129 -5.62 3.64 16.21
N VAL A 130 -5.50 3.05 17.41
CA VAL A 130 -6.34 1.91 17.84
C VAL A 130 -7.84 2.22 17.72
N LEU A 131 -8.26 3.42 18.12
CA LEU A 131 -9.67 3.83 18.07
C LEU A 131 -10.15 3.96 16.62
N SER A 132 -9.32 4.52 15.74
CA SER A 132 -9.64 4.70 14.33
C SER A 132 -9.37 3.45 13.46
N GLY A 133 -9.10 2.30 14.09
CA GLY A 133 -8.84 1.04 13.40
C GLY A 133 -7.52 1.05 12.62
N CYS A 134 -6.40 1.43 13.23
CA CYS A 134 -5.08 1.34 12.60
C CYS A 134 -4.73 -0.07 12.13
N MET A 135 -3.72 -0.17 11.26
CA MET A 135 -3.17 -1.46 10.88
C MET A 135 -2.50 -2.12 12.09
N ARG A 136 -2.48 -3.45 12.07
CA ARG A 136 -1.83 -4.30 13.07
C ARG A 136 -0.93 -5.27 12.33
N PHE A 137 0.27 -5.48 12.84
CA PHE A 137 1.23 -6.45 12.30
C PHE A 137 1.50 -7.55 13.30
N ILE A 138 1.82 -8.75 12.82
CA ILE A 138 2.47 -9.80 13.62
C ILE A 138 3.96 -9.85 13.22
N PRO A 139 4.86 -9.21 13.99
CA PRO A 139 6.28 -9.15 13.67
C PRO A 139 6.91 -10.54 13.49
N GLY A 140 7.80 -10.64 12.50
CA GLY A 140 8.61 -11.82 12.23
C GLY A 140 7.85 -12.97 11.56
N THR A 141 6.73 -12.68 10.92
CA THR A 141 5.95 -13.67 10.16
C THR A 141 6.30 -13.70 8.66
N HIS A 142 6.93 -12.64 8.15
CA HIS A 142 7.24 -12.48 6.73
C HIS A 142 8.18 -13.55 6.13
N ASN A 143 9.02 -14.17 6.95
CA ASN A 143 9.99 -15.20 6.55
C ASN A 143 9.53 -16.64 6.87
N LYS A 144 8.28 -16.84 7.33
CA LYS A 144 7.74 -18.14 7.73
C LYS A 144 6.97 -18.88 6.63
N GLY A 145 6.94 -18.34 5.40
CA GLY A 145 6.20 -18.91 4.27
C GLY A 145 4.77 -18.35 4.16
N LEU A 146 3.93 -18.99 3.34
CA LEU A 146 2.49 -18.67 3.32
C LEU A 146 1.78 -19.40 4.44
N TYR A 147 0.91 -18.65 5.10
CA TYR A 147 -0.12 -19.22 5.94
C TYR A 147 -1.30 -19.66 5.07
N GLU A 148 -2.00 -20.68 5.52
CA GLU A 148 -3.28 -21.08 4.91
C GLU A 148 -4.30 -19.96 5.14
N HIS A 149 -4.98 -19.57 4.06
CA HIS A 149 -6.04 -18.58 4.09
C HIS A 149 -7.37 -19.27 3.89
N ASP A 150 -8.33 -18.97 4.74
CA ASP A 150 -9.74 -19.32 4.58
C ASP A 150 -10.49 -18.14 3.94
N GLU A 151 -11.52 -18.41 3.15
CA GLU A 151 -12.35 -17.37 2.51
C GLU A 151 -13.69 -17.28 3.24
N THR A 152 -13.85 -16.29 4.12
CA THR A 152 -15.04 -16.21 4.97
C THR A 152 -16.24 -15.57 4.27
N GLY A 153 -16.01 -14.81 3.19
CA GLY A 153 -17.06 -14.06 2.49
C GLY A 153 -17.73 -12.98 3.34
N ASP A 154 -17.10 -12.52 4.43
CA ASP A 154 -17.65 -11.49 5.30
C ASP A 154 -17.80 -10.16 4.56
N ALA A 155 -19.03 -9.62 4.53
CA ALA A 155 -19.38 -8.42 3.80
C ALA A 155 -18.75 -7.14 4.38
N ASP A 156 -18.37 -7.15 5.66
CA ASP A 156 -17.67 -6.04 6.30
C ASP A 156 -16.15 -6.13 6.11
N ASN A 157 -15.64 -7.21 5.52
CA ASN A 157 -14.22 -7.32 5.19
C ASN A 157 -13.90 -6.55 3.90
N LEU A 158 -12.92 -5.64 3.99
CA LEU A 158 -12.46 -4.84 2.84
C LEU A 158 -11.63 -5.66 1.85
N LEU A 159 -11.21 -6.87 2.21
CA LEU A 159 -10.52 -7.77 1.29
C LEU A 159 -11.53 -8.43 0.34
N MET A 160 -11.22 -8.44 -0.96
CA MET A 160 -12.14 -8.85 -2.02
C MET A 160 -12.74 -10.26 -1.84
N LYS A 161 -11.98 -11.21 -1.28
CA LYS A 161 -12.44 -12.59 -1.04
C LYS A 161 -12.79 -12.86 0.43
N GLY A 162 -12.73 -11.83 1.30
CA GLY A 162 -12.88 -12.00 2.73
C GLY A 162 -11.84 -12.93 3.35
N GLN A 163 -10.65 -13.03 2.74
CA GLN A 163 -9.65 -14.01 3.12
C GLN A 163 -9.11 -13.78 4.53
N THR A 164 -8.86 -14.82 5.31
CA THR A 164 -8.29 -14.71 6.65
C THR A 164 -7.34 -15.85 6.97
N ILE A 165 -6.28 -15.55 7.71
CA ILE A 165 -5.44 -16.56 8.35
C ILE A 165 -6.09 -16.93 9.69
N LEU A 166 -6.27 -18.22 9.92
CA LEU A 166 -6.78 -18.75 11.18
C LEU A 166 -5.63 -19.03 12.16
N GLY A 167 -5.92 -18.96 13.46
CA GLY A 167 -4.94 -19.31 14.50
C GLY A 167 -3.77 -18.34 14.64
N VAL A 168 -3.95 -17.08 14.23
CA VAL A 168 -2.94 -16.04 14.41
C VAL A 168 -2.71 -15.77 15.91
N GLU A 169 -1.43 -15.68 16.30
CA GLU A 169 -0.99 -15.27 17.65
C GLU A 169 -1.25 -13.77 17.86
N GLU A 170 -2.51 -13.38 18.07
CA GLU A 170 -2.93 -11.98 18.19
C GLU A 170 -2.30 -11.23 19.37
N ASP A 171 -1.86 -11.94 20.40
CA ASP A 171 -1.14 -11.39 21.56
C ASP A 171 0.23 -10.82 21.17
N ARG A 172 0.79 -11.25 20.05
CA ARG A 172 2.03 -10.72 19.47
C ARG A 172 1.81 -9.54 18.53
N ALA A 173 0.55 -9.16 18.28
CA ALA A 173 0.24 -8.07 17.38
C ALA A 173 0.73 -6.72 17.91
N VAL A 174 1.27 -5.91 17.00
CA VAL A 174 1.65 -4.52 17.27
C VAL A 174 0.75 -3.56 16.50
N ASP A 175 0.24 -2.52 17.16
CA ASP A 175 -0.60 -1.49 16.56
C ASP A 175 0.24 -0.43 15.85
N VAL A 176 -0.05 -0.17 14.58
CA VAL A 176 0.67 0.76 13.71
C VAL A 176 0.08 2.16 13.84
N ILE A 177 0.48 2.87 14.89
CA ILE A 177 0.01 4.23 15.16
C ILE A 177 0.75 5.25 14.30
N LEU A 178 0.01 6.02 13.50
CA LEU A 178 0.55 7.02 12.58
C LEU A 178 -0.20 8.35 12.69
N LYS A 179 0.56 9.44 12.69
CA LYS A 179 0.03 10.81 12.51
C LYS A 179 -0.08 11.13 11.02
N PRO A 180 -0.93 12.10 10.62
CA PRO A 180 -0.93 12.60 9.24
C PRO A 180 0.48 12.98 8.76
N GLY A 181 0.84 12.52 7.56
CA GLY A 181 2.17 12.71 6.98
C GLY A 181 3.23 11.71 7.43
N GLU A 182 2.88 10.74 8.27
CA GLU A 182 3.71 9.58 8.59
C GLU A 182 3.30 8.36 7.76
N PHE A 183 4.19 7.39 7.68
CA PHE A 183 3.96 6.13 7.01
C PHE A 183 4.57 4.96 7.78
N SER A 184 4.07 3.76 7.48
CA SER A 184 4.72 2.49 7.79
C SER A 184 5.26 1.84 6.53
N ILE A 185 6.22 0.95 6.72
CA ILE A 185 6.75 0.04 5.71
C ILE A 185 6.47 -1.39 6.19
N HIS A 186 6.04 -2.27 5.30
CA HIS A 186 5.96 -3.70 5.58
C HIS A 186 6.27 -4.56 4.37
N HIS A 187 6.76 -5.75 4.64
CA HIS A 187 6.95 -6.81 3.65
C HIS A 187 5.58 -7.40 3.29
N GLU A 188 5.34 -7.69 2.01
CA GLU A 188 4.08 -8.28 1.53
C GLU A 188 3.70 -9.61 2.21
N ALA A 189 4.65 -10.27 2.86
CA ALA A 189 4.42 -11.53 3.55
C ALA A 189 4.22 -11.36 5.08
N VAL A 190 4.33 -10.15 5.64
CA VAL A 190 4.02 -9.97 7.07
C VAL A 190 2.52 -10.14 7.28
N VAL A 191 2.15 -10.96 8.27
CA VAL A 191 0.74 -11.14 8.63
C VAL A 191 0.22 -9.85 9.22
N HIS A 192 -0.85 -9.33 8.63
CA HIS A 192 -1.38 -8.03 9.01
C HIS A 192 -2.89 -7.92 8.82
N GLY A 193 -3.50 -6.98 9.53
CA GLY A 193 -4.94 -6.73 9.51
C GLY A 193 -5.27 -5.35 10.06
N SER A 194 -6.55 -5.00 10.15
CA SER A 194 -6.98 -3.76 10.80
C SER A 194 -8.41 -3.82 11.31
N ASN A 195 -8.60 -3.35 12.55
CA ASN A 195 -9.90 -3.34 13.22
C ASN A 195 -10.87 -2.29 12.63
N PRO A 196 -12.18 -2.40 12.90
CA PRO A 196 -13.18 -1.36 12.59
C PRO A 196 -12.79 0.03 13.11
N ASN A 197 -13.34 1.08 12.49
CA ASN A 197 -13.14 2.46 12.94
C ASN A 197 -14.23 2.85 13.95
N LYS A 198 -13.85 3.04 15.22
CA LYS A 198 -14.76 3.46 16.30
C LYS A 198 -14.66 4.97 16.61
N ALA A 199 -13.78 5.70 15.92
CA ALA A 199 -13.58 7.12 16.12
C ALA A 199 -14.66 7.96 15.42
N ASP A 200 -14.78 9.22 15.85
CA ASP A 200 -15.68 10.23 15.26
C ASP A 200 -15.08 10.89 13.99
N HIS A 201 -13.97 10.36 13.47
CA HIS A 201 -13.30 10.85 12.28
C HIS A 201 -12.94 9.70 11.33
N PRO A 202 -12.84 9.95 10.01
CA PRO A 202 -12.41 8.91 9.08
C PRO A 202 -10.92 8.56 9.29
N ARG A 203 -10.56 7.31 9.01
CA ARG A 203 -9.18 6.84 8.86
C ARG A 203 -8.89 6.69 7.38
N ILE A 204 -8.01 7.52 6.84
CA ILE A 204 -7.71 7.65 5.42
C ILE A 204 -6.22 7.41 5.23
N GLY A 205 -5.88 6.43 4.40
CA GLY A 205 -4.51 6.19 3.97
C GLY A 205 -4.43 5.67 2.55
N ILE A 206 -3.20 5.55 2.06
CA ILE A 206 -2.89 4.88 0.80
C ILE A 206 -1.81 3.85 1.02
N SER A 207 -2.03 2.65 0.49
CA SER A 207 -0.98 1.65 0.31
C SER A 207 -0.27 1.90 -1.02
N ILE A 208 1.05 1.87 -1.03
CA ILE A 208 1.90 2.07 -2.21
C ILE A 208 2.91 0.93 -2.26
N HIS A 209 3.03 0.28 -3.41
CA HIS A 209 3.81 -0.94 -3.56
C HIS A 209 5.05 -0.68 -4.40
N TYR A 210 6.22 -0.91 -3.80
CA TYR A 210 7.52 -0.73 -4.42
C TYR A 210 8.26 -2.05 -4.58
N ILE A 211 9.06 -2.14 -5.64
CA ILE A 211 9.94 -3.27 -5.97
C ILE A 211 11.25 -2.77 -6.60
N ALA A 212 12.27 -3.62 -6.56
CA ALA A 212 13.48 -3.44 -7.34
C ALA A 212 13.28 -3.98 -8.78
N PRO A 213 13.98 -3.47 -9.81
CA PRO A 213 13.71 -3.81 -11.21
C PRO A 213 13.92 -5.26 -11.64
N HIS A 214 14.62 -6.08 -10.84
CA HIS A 214 14.80 -7.50 -11.14
C HIS A 214 13.53 -8.34 -10.85
N VAL A 215 12.64 -7.81 -10.00
CA VAL A 215 11.35 -8.43 -9.68
C VAL A 215 10.40 -8.18 -10.84
N HIS A 216 9.68 -9.21 -11.28
CA HIS A 216 8.74 -9.10 -12.40
C HIS A 216 7.43 -9.85 -12.14
N GLN A 217 6.40 -9.48 -12.89
CA GLN A 217 5.09 -10.10 -12.79
C GLN A 217 5.06 -11.43 -13.58
N VAL A 218 4.48 -12.50 -13.00
CA VAL A 218 4.41 -13.85 -13.60
C VAL A 218 3.01 -14.30 -14.05
N LEU A 219 1.95 -13.57 -13.70
CA LEU A 219 0.54 -13.81 -14.04
C LEU A 219 -0.05 -12.86 -15.09
N LEU A 220 0.54 -11.70 -15.33
CA LEU A 220 0.10 -10.61 -16.20
C LEU A 220 1.09 -10.47 -17.35
N ASN A 221 0.58 -10.36 -18.57
CA ASN A 221 1.43 -10.33 -19.76
C ASN A 221 1.95 -8.91 -20.09
N ASN A 222 1.24 -7.87 -19.65
CA ASN A 222 1.56 -6.48 -19.95
C ASN A 222 1.65 -5.65 -18.66
N ALA A 223 2.35 -6.17 -17.66
CA ALA A 223 2.51 -5.48 -16.39
C ALA A 223 3.26 -4.15 -16.59
N THR A 224 2.67 -3.06 -16.10
CA THR A 224 3.30 -1.73 -16.11
C THR A 224 3.74 -1.32 -14.72
N ALA A 225 4.73 -0.43 -14.62
CA ALA A 225 5.13 0.23 -13.38
C ALA A 225 5.67 1.63 -13.66
N THR A 226 5.71 2.47 -12.63
CA THR A 226 6.33 3.80 -12.68
C THR A 226 7.75 3.73 -12.12
N LEU A 227 8.76 4.10 -12.90
CA LEU A 227 10.13 4.26 -12.40
C LEU A 227 10.23 5.51 -11.52
N VAL A 228 10.31 5.30 -10.21
CA VAL A 228 10.31 6.38 -9.21
C VAL A 228 11.71 6.82 -8.80
N ARG A 229 12.73 5.96 -8.96
CA ARG A 229 14.14 6.31 -8.70
C ARG A 229 15.11 5.41 -9.48
N GLY A 230 16.26 5.97 -9.86
CA GLY A 230 17.35 5.21 -10.49
C GLY A 230 17.08 4.86 -11.95
N THR A 231 17.39 3.64 -12.34
CA THR A 231 17.24 3.10 -13.71
C THR A 231 16.63 1.71 -13.69
N ASP A 232 15.89 1.33 -14.73
CA ASP A 232 15.47 -0.06 -14.96
C ASP A 232 16.30 -0.69 -16.10
N PRO A 233 17.38 -1.43 -15.79
CA PRO A 233 18.17 -2.10 -16.80
C PRO A 233 17.55 -3.41 -17.29
N HIS A 234 16.51 -3.93 -16.63
CA HIS A 234 15.93 -5.22 -16.95
C HIS A 234 14.76 -5.12 -17.92
N GLY A 235 13.95 -4.06 -17.81
CA GLY A 235 12.83 -3.81 -18.73
C GLY A 235 11.72 -4.85 -18.64
N HIS A 236 11.51 -5.45 -17.45
CA HIS A 236 10.41 -6.38 -17.22
C HIS A 236 9.04 -5.70 -17.19
N TRP A 237 9.01 -4.40 -16.90
CA TRP A 237 7.79 -3.61 -16.75
C TRP A 237 7.68 -2.60 -17.87
N SER A 238 6.50 -2.50 -18.48
CA SER A 238 6.20 -1.37 -19.36
C SER A 238 5.99 -0.09 -18.53
N GLU A 239 6.19 1.07 -19.13
CA GLU A 239 6.07 2.34 -18.41
C GLU A 239 4.61 2.77 -18.24
N ASP A 240 4.25 3.15 -17.02
CA ASP A 240 2.98 3.80 -16.73
C ASP A 240 2.96 5.25 -17.28
N PRO A 241 1.82 5.73 -17.83
CA PRO A 241 1.72 7.11 -18.28
C PRO A 241 1.75 8.11 -17.11
N GLU A 242 2.50 9.21 -17.29
CA GLU A 242 2.55 10.32 -16.33
C GLU A 242 1.33 11.25 -16.49
N PRO A 243 0.57 11.52 -15.40
CA PRO A 243 -0.58 12.41 -15.45
C PRO A 243 -0.14 13.86 -15.60
N LYS A 244 -0.79 14.58 -16.51
CA LYS A 244 -0.55 16.02 -16.71
C LYS A 244 -1.50 16.89 -15.90
N GLU A 245 -2.66 16.33 -15.54
CA GLU A 245 -3.70 16.97 -14.76
C GLU A 245 -4.48 15.94 -13.94
N ASP A 246 -5.26 16.40 -12.96
CA ASP A 246 -6.16 15.52 -12.22
C ASP A 246 -7.21 14.92 -13.16
N PHE A 247 -7.39 13.60 -13.10
CA PHE A 247 -8.22 12.82 -14.03
C PHE A 247 -7.68 12.82 -15.47
N ASP A 248 -6.36 12.82 -15.64
CA ASP A 248 -5.74 12.66 -16.95
C ASP A 248 -6.33 11.45 -17.70
N ARG A 249 -6.85 11.70 -18.91
CA ARG A 249 -7.59 10.71 -19.69
C ARG A 249 -6.74 9.48 -20.02
N VAL A 250 -5.47 9.66 -20.37
CA VAL A 250 -4.58 8.55 -20.75
C VAL A 250 -4.30 7.68 -19.53
N CYS A 251 -4.08 8.29 -18.38
CA CYS A 251 -3.86 7.59 -17.13
C CYS A 251 -5.12 6.86 -16.64
N LEU A 252 -6.32 7.43 -16.84
CA LEU A 252 -7.58 6.75 -16.55
C LEU A 252 -7.80 5.53 -17.46
N GLU A 253 -7.53 5.66 -18.76
CA GLU A 253 -7.62 4.53 -19.70
C GLU A 253 -6.63 3.41 -19.31
N ALA A 254 -5.41 3.75 -18.90
CA ALA A 254 -4.42 2.78 -18.41
C ALA A 254 -4.84 2.11 -17.09
N LEU A 255 -5.42 2.88 -16.16
CA LEU A 255 -5.97 2.37 -14.91
C LEU A 255 -7.11 1.36 -15.18
N ASP A 256 -8.07 1.71 -16.04
CA ASP A 256 -9.22 0.88 -16.38
C ASP A 256 -8.80 -0.41 -17.10
N ALA A 257 -7.79 -0.33 -17.97
CA ALA A 257 -7.19 -1.49 -18.62
C ALA A 257 -6.54 -2.44 -17.61
N THR A 258 -5.75 -1.89 -16.67
CA THR A 258 -5.10 -2.67 -15.60
C THR A 258 -6.14 -3.35 -14.72
N TYR A 259 -7.20 -2.64 -14.32
CA TYR A 259 -8.26 -3.20 -13.48
C TYR A 259 -9.05 -4.30 -14.21
N SER A 260 -9.28 -4.13 -15.51
CA SER A 260 -9.93 -5.15 -16.34
C SER A 260 -9.09 -6.43 -16.45
N GLU A 261 -7.77 -6.31 -16.62
CA GLU A 261 -6.85 -7.47 -16.63
C GLU A 261 -6.80 -8.15 -15.26
N TYR A 262 -6.81 -7.39 -14.16
CA TYR A 262 -6.86 -7.93 -12.81
C TYR A 262 -8.14 -8.77 -12.55
N LEU A 263 -9.31 -8.26 -12.98
CA LEU A 263 -10.59 -8.96 -12.83
C LEU A 263 -10.72 -10.20 -13.73
N THR A 264 -10.16 -10.15 -14.93
CA THR A 264 -10.26 -11.24 -15.92
C THR A 264 -9.15 -12.29 -15.79
N GLY A 265 -8.00 -11.89 -15.23
CA GLY A 265 -6.81 -12.70 -14.98
C GLY A 265 -6.64 -13.13 -13.52
N ALA A 266 -5.47 -12.80 -12.94
CA ALA A 266 -4.93 -13.29 -11.66
C ALA A 266 -5.87 -13.26 -10.43
N GLY A 267 -6.97 -12.50 -10.44
CA GLY A 267 -7.99 -12.52 -9.38
C GLY A 267 -8.73 -13.86 -9.19
N LYS A 268 -8.44 -14.87 -10.03
CA LYS A 268 -8.97 -16.24 -9.91
C LYS A 268 -8.17 -17.18 -9.02
N TYR A 269 -6.97 -16.82 -8.58
CA TYR A 269 -6.15 -17.65 -7.69
C TYR A 269 -6.30 -17.23 -6.23
#